data_AF-A0A8T5N0V4-F1
#
_entry.id   AF-A0A8T5N0V4-F1
#
_cell.length_a   1.000
_cell.length_b   1.000
_cell.length_c   1.000
_cell.angle_alpha   90.00
_cell.angle_beta   90.00
_cell.angle_gamma   90.00
#
_symmetry.space_group_name_H-M   'P 1'
#
loop_
_entity.id
_entity.type
_entity.pdbx_description
1 polymer ?
#
loop_
_entity_poly.entity_id
_entity_poly.type
_entity_poly.pdbx_seq_one_letter_code
_entity_poly.pdbx_strand_id
1 'polypeptide(L)' 'RKKDGKIFVTDNGNYILDCKFNKIEEPEKVEKKINNIPGVLENGLFIGLADVVIVASDKEVKVIEKG' A
#
# COMPACT_ATOMS: atom_id res chain seq x y z
N ARG A 1 4.29 11.77 5.32
CA ARG A 1 4.86 10.95 6.39
C ARG A 1 5.97 11.71 7.09
N LYS A 2 5.93 11.77 8.43
CA LYS A 2 7.06 12.21 9.24
C LYS A 2 7.59 11.02 10.05
N LYS A 3 8.91 10.94 10.20
CA LYS A 3 9.59 9.97 11.07
C LYS A 3 10.62 10.75 11.90
N ASP A 4 10.61 10.55 13.22
CA ASP A 4 11.50 11.24 14.16
C ASP A 4 11.51 12.77 14.00
N GLY A 5 10.33 13.35 13.77
CA GLY A 5 10.14 14.80 13.61
C GLY A 5 10.50 15.37 12.23
N LYS A 6 11.08 14.57 11.32
CA LYS A 6 11.49 15.00 9.97
C LYS A 6 10.57 14.44 8.89
N ILE A 7 10.48 15.13 7.75
CA ILE A 7 9.79 14.60 6.56
C ILE A 7 10.56 13.35 6.12
N PHE A 8 9.84 12.25 5.95
CA PHE A 8 10.44 11.04 5.39
C PHE A 8 10.60 11.19 3.88
N VAL A 9 11.78 10.87 3.39
CA VAL A 9 12.13 10.86 1.96
C VAL A 9 12.47 9.42 1.58
N THR A 10 11.88 8.92 0.50
CA THR A 10 12.17 7.57 -0.01
C THR A 10 13.57 7.48 -0.59
N ASP A 11 14.06 6.26 -0.83
CA ASP A 11 15.35 6.04 -1.49
C ASP A 11 15.41 6.67 -2.89
N ASN A 12 14.25 6.78 -3.55
CA ASN A 12 14.10 7.46 -4.85
C ASN A 12 13.88 8.99 -4.73
N GLY A 13 14.07 9.58 -3.55
CA GLY A 13 13.98 11.03 -3.34
C GLY A 13 12.56 11.60 -3.28
N ASN A 14 11.52 10.77 -3.16
CA ASN A 14 10.13 11.22 -3.16
C ASN A 14 9.57 11.36 -1.74
N TYR A 15 8.49 12.13 -1.60
CA TYR A 15 7.72 12.20 -0.36
C TYR A 15 6.66 11.10 -0.29
N ILE A 16 6.34 10.66 0.92
CA ILE A 16 5.19 9.78 1.18
C ILE A 16 4.07 10.62 1.78
N LEU A 17 2.86 10.51 1.27
CA LEU A 17 1.65 11.04 1.90
C LEU A 17 0.83 9.90 2.51
N ASP A 18 0.54 9.98 3.80
CA ASP A 18 -0.29 9.02 4.51
C ASP A 18 -1.77 9.41 4.38
N CYS A 19 -2.51 8.73 3.51
CA CYS A 19 -3.92 9.00 3.26
C CYS A 19 -4.80 7.96 3.98
N LYS A 20 -5.54 8.39 5.01
CA LYS A 20 -6.49 7.51 5.69
C LYS A 20 -7.84 7.52 4.98
N PHE A 21 -8.30 6.34 4.57
CA PHE A 21 -9.65 6.11 4.09
C PHE A 21 -10.43 5.31 5.13
N ASN A 22 -11.73 5.57 5.29
CA ASN A 22 -12.57 4.75 6.17
C ASN A 22 -12.77 3.33 5.58
N LYS A 23 -12.95 3.25 4.27
CA LYS A 23 -13.05 2.02 3.48
C LYS A 23 -12.65 2.34 2.04
N ILE A 24 -12.08 1.37 1.35
CA ILE A 24 -11.80 1.42 -0.08
C ILE A 24 -12.66 0.34 -0.73
N GLU A 25 -13.76 0.74 -1.37
CA GLU A 25 -14.73 -0.21 -1.94
C GLU A 25 -14.28 -0.77 -3.28
N GLU A 26 -13.68 0.08 -4.11
CA GLU A 26 -13.24 -0.27 -5.46
C GLU A 26 -11.72 -0.02 -5.60
N PRO A 27 -10.87 -0.89 -5.01
CA PRO A 27 -9.44 -0.64 -4.89
C PRO A 27 -8.77 -0.41 -6.25
N GLU A 28 -9.14 -1.14 -7.29
CA GLU A 28 -8.57 -0.98 -8.65
C GLU A 28 -8.90 0.39 -9.25
N LYS A 29 -10.13 0.88 -9.03
CA LYS A 29 -10.52 2.22 -9.51
C LYS A 29 -9.79 3.30 -8.71
N VAL A 30 -9.58 3.09 -7.42
CA VAL A 30 -8.85 4.04 -6.55
C VAL A 30 -7.38 4.09 -6.94
N GLU A 31 -6.71 2.95 -7.11
CA GLU A 31 -5.33 2.85 -7.60
C GLU A 31 -5.16 3.61 -8.93
N LYS A 32 -6.00 3.30 -9.93
CA LYS A 32 -5.98 3.99 -11.24
C LYS A 32 -6.20 5.48 -11.11
N LYS A 33 -7.12 5.93 -10.25
CA LYS A 33 -7.35 7.36 -10.03
C LYS A 33 -6.14 8.04 -9.40
N ILE A 34 -5.54 7.43 -8.37
CA ILE A 34 -4.38 7.99 -7.68
C ILE A 34 -3.18 8.10 -8.62
N ASN A 35 -2.90 7.05 -9.41
CA ASN A 35 -1.78 7.04 -10.35
C ASN A 35 -1.94 8.04 -11.51
N ASN A 36 -3.15 8.53 -11.78
CA ASN A 36 -3.41 9.57 -12.78
C ASN A 36 -3.34 11.01 -12.23
N ILE A 37 -3.03 11.20 -10.95
CA ILE A 37 -2.85 12.54 -10.38
C ILE A 37 -1.43 13.03 -10.69
N PRO A 38 -1.25 14.19 -11.35
CA PRO A 38 0.08 14.73 -11.60
C PRO A 38 0.88 14.93 -10.30
N GLY A 39 2.12 14.44 -10.29
CA GLY A 39 2.99 14.47 -9.12
C GLY A 39 2.85 13.26 -8.19
N VAL A 40 1.86 12.38 -8.40
CA VAL A 40 1.86 11.04 -7.81
C VAL A 40 2.76 10.15 -8.65
N LEU A 41 3.77 9.57 -8.01
CA LEU A 41 4.64 8.60 -8.66
C LEU A 41 4.10 7.18 -8.52
N GLU A 42 3.62 6.81 -7.32
CA GLU A 42 2.99 5.52 -7.05
C GLU A 42 2.18 5.57 -5.74
N ASN A 43 1.42 4.51 -5.44
CA ASN A 43 0.62 4.36 -4.24
C ASN A 43 0.86 3.00 -3.54
N GLY A 44 0.18 2.79 -2.42
CA GLY A 44 0.38 1.62 -1.56
C GLY A 44 -0.58 0.44 -1.80
N LEU A 45 -1.39 0.46 -2.87
CA LEU A 45 -2.32 -0.60 -3.20
C LEU A 45 -1.62 -1.67 -4.06
N PHE A 46 -1.55 -2.91 -3.57
CA PHE A 46 -0.92 -4.03 -4.26
C PHE A 46 -1.99 -4.99 -4.80
N ILE A 47 -2.68 -4.59 -5.87
CA ILE A 47 -3.88 -5.30 -6.34
C ILE A 47 -3.50 -6.38 -7.35
N GLY A 48 -3.96 -7.61 -7.13
CA GLY A 48 -3.71 -8.74 -8.02
C GLY A 48 -2.27 -9.28 -8.03
N LEU A 49 -1.37 -8.68 -7.24
CA LEU A 49 0.06 -9.00 -7.22
C LEU A 49 0.44 -10.15 -6.27
N ALA A 50 -0.27 -10.32 -5.16
CA ALA A 50 0.05 -11.34 -4.18
C ALA A 50 -0.53 -12.71 -4.62
N ASP A 51 0.36 -13.68 -4.88
CA ASP A 51 -0.04 -15.06 -5.20
C ASP A 51 -0.13 -15.96 -3.95
N VAL A 52 0.62 -15.63 -2.89
CA VAL A 52 0.62 -16.35 -1.62
C VAL A 52 0.72 -15.37 -0.45
N VAL A 53 -0.11 -15.55 0.58
CA VAL A 53 -0.07 -14.81 1.84
C VAL A 53 0.20 -15.77 2.99
N ILE A 54 1.30 -15.53 3.71
CA ILE A 54 1.68 -16.31 4.90
C ILE A 54 1.30 -15.50 6.15
N VAL A 55 0.39 -16.02 6.96
CA VAL A 55 -0.10 -15.38 8.18
C VAL A 55 0.37 -16.17 9.39
N ALA A 56 1.24 -15.57 10.20
CA ALA A 56 1.68 -16.13 11.47
C ALA A 56 0.85 -15.59 12.64
N SER A 57 0.47 -16.48 13.55
CA SER A 57 -0.13 -16.18 14.85
C SER A 57 0.61 -16.93 15.95
N ASP A 58 0.33 -16.62 17.22
CA ASP A 58 0.98 -17.29 18.36
C ASP A 58 0.78 -18.82 18.38
N LYS A 59 -0.22 -19.33 17.66
CA LYS A 59 -0.61 -20.75 17.66
C LYS A 59 -0.26 -21.49 16.39
N GLU A 60 -0.25 -20.79 15.25
CA GLU A 60 -0.17 -21.44 13.94
C GLU A 60 0.30 -20.47 12.85
N VAL A 61 0.78 -21.06 11.75
CA VAL A 61 1.06 -20.39 10.49
C VAL A 61 0.06 -20.87 9.43
N LYS A 62 -0.60 -19.95 8.76
CA LYS A 62 -1.52 -20.20 7.64
C LYS A 62 -0.91 -19.74 6.33
N VAL A 63 -1.11 -20.53 5.28
CA VAL A 63 -0.75 -20.18 3.91
C VAL A 63 -2.05 -20.03 3.12
N ILE A 64 -2.27 -18.86 2.54
CA ILE A 64 -3.42 -18.54 1.69
C ILE A 64 -2.89 -18.35 0.28
N GLU A 65 -3.30 -19.19 -0.65
CA GLU A 65 -2.93 -19.08 -2.07
C GLU A 65 -4.02 -18.32 -2.84
N LYS A 66 -3.61 -17.62 -3.90
CA LYS A 66 -4.51 -16.95 -4.83
C LYS A 66 -5.37 -17.99 -5.55
N GLY A 67 -6.68 -17.76 -5.53
CA GLY A 67 -7.67 -18.59 -6.24
C GLY A 67 -7.74 -18.30 -7.73
#